data_AF-A0A7S4SDG3-F1
#
_entry.id   AF-A0A7S4SDG3-F1
#
_cell.length_a   1.000
_cell.length_b   1.000
_cell.length_c   1.000
_cell.angle_alpha   90.00
_cell.angle_beta   90.00
_cell.angle_gamma   90.00
#
_symmetry.space_group_name_H-M   'P 1'
#
loop_
_entity.id
_entity.type
_entity.pdbx_description
1 polymer ?
#
loop_
_entity_poly.entity_id
_entity_poly.type
_entity_poly.pdbx_seq_one_letter_code
_entity_poly.pdbx_strand_id
1 'polypeptide(L)'
;MSCTVTLVLAVAAVWFVQPAVAVRRDEAARKAAKLRGLQAAGLPDPKCSTGIIGAKLAGQPQVCCAGYCGECSDYPTCSSVRGQNSTNACCQTQVYEMRCGSAPANVCLKKCSEALPPCIMEAGEVFTTPDPSARAAGPDCNKAVEEWRLKAAAATSATTPAPSS
;
A
#
# COMPACT_ATOMS: atom_id res chain seq x y z
N MET A 1 -0.76 -30.54 -44.99
CA MET A 1 -0.81 -29.21 -44.33
C MET A 1 -1.98 -29.16 -43.33
N SER A 2 -2.00 -30.01 -42.30
CA SER A 2 -3.04 -29.97 -41.25
C SER A 2 -2.47 -30.10 -39.84
N CYS A 3 -1.16 -30.36 -39.72
CA CYS A 3 -0.49 -30.54 -38.42
C CYS A 3 0.24 -29.26 -37.97
N THR A 4 0.69 -28.43 -38.91
CA THR A 4 1.39 -27.16 -38.62
C THR A 4 0.45 -26.04 -38.16
N VAL A 5 -0.80 -26.02 -38.63
CA VAL A 5 -1.80 -24.99 -38.28
C VAL A 5 -2.26 -25.12 -36.83
N THR A 6 -2.40 -26.36 -36.34
CA THR A 6 -2.82 -26.66 -34.96
C THR A 6 -1.75 -26.29 -33.93
N LEU A 7 -0.48 -26.43 -34.29
CA LEU A 7 0.66 -26.09 -33.44
C LEU A 7 0.82 -24.56 -33.28
N VAL A 8 0.57 -23.78 -34.33
CA VAL A 8 0.63 -22.30 -34.28
C VAL A 8 -0.50 -21.72 -33.43
N LEU A 9 -1.71 -22.28 -33.52
CA LEU A 9 -2.86 -21.85 -32.70
C LEU A 9 -2.67 -22.17 -31.20
N ALA A 10 -2.04 -23.30 -30.87
CA ALA A 10 -1.74 -23.66 -29.48
C ALA A 10 -0.67 -22.76 -28.85
N VAL A 11 0.36 -22.34 -29.61
CA VAL A 11 1.39 -21.42 -29.11
C VAL A 11 0.84 -19.99 -28.93
N ALA A 12 -0.05 -19.52 -29.82
CA ALA A 12 -0.68 -18.21 -29.68
C ALA A 12 -1.58 -18.10 -28.42
N ALA A 13 -2.25 -19.19 -28.03
CA ALA A 13 -3.10 -19.20 -26.83
C ALA A 13 -2.31 -19.10 -25.51
N VAL A 14 -1.04 -19.55 -25.47
CA VAL A 14 -0.21 -19.47 -24.25
C VAL A 14 0.22 -18.03 -23.94
N TRP A 15 0.33 -17.17 -24.95
CA TRP A 15 0.68 -15.74 -24.76
C TRP A 15 -0.50 -14.88 -24.29
N PHE A 16 -1.74 -15.32 -24.50
CA PHE A 16 -2.94 -14.55 -24.15
C PHE A 16 -3.55 -14.89 -22.77
N VAL A 17 -3.02 -15.89 -22.04
CA VAL A 17 -3.62 -16.40 -20.77
C VAL A 17 -2.85 -15.96 -19.51
N GLN A 18 -2.05 -14.89 -19.55
CA GLN A 18 -1.38 -14.40 -18.34
C GLN A 18 -1.52 -12.89 -18.08
N PRO A 19 -2.65 -12.42 -17.51
CA PRO A 19 -2.65 -11.14 -16.79
C PRO A 19 -2.89 -11.27 -15.28
N ALA A 20 -3.46 -12.36 -14.77
CA ALA A 20 -3.94 -12.39 -13.37
C ALA A 20 -2.83 -12.44 -12.29
N VAL A 21 -1.68 -13.04 -12.60
CA VAL A 21 -0.56 -13.19 -11.63
C VAL A 21 0.38 -11.96 -11.63
N ALA A 22 0.42 -11.19 -12.72
CA ALA A 22 1.30 -10.04 -12.87
C ALA A 22 0.86 -8.84 -12.00
N VAL A 23 -0.44 -8.54 -11.95
CA VAL A 23 -0.99 -7.33 -11.29
C VAL A 23 -0.68 -7.27 -9.79
N ARG A 24 -0.66 -8.41 -9.07
CA ARG A 24 -0.37 -8.43 -7.62
C ARG A 24 1.10 -8.19 -7.27
N ARG A 25 2.03 -8.47 -8.19
CA ARG A 25 3.46 -8.20 -7.99
C ARG A 25 3.75 -6.70 -8.10
N ASP A 26 3.03 -6.01 -8.97
CA ASP A 26 3.21 -4.58 -9.20
C ASP A 26 2.85 -3.74 -7.97
N GLU A 27 1.77 -4.05 -7.26
CA GLU A 27 1.39 -3.30 -6.06
C GLU A 27 2.39 -3.49 -4.91
N ALA A 28 2.81 -4.74 -4.64
CA ALA A 28 3.82 -5.01 -3.62
C ALA A 28 5.17 -4.35 -3.96
N ALA A 29 5.57 -4.35 -5.25
CA ALA A 29 6.77 -3.67 -5.71
C ALA A 29 6.67 -2.14 -5.55
N ARG A 30 5.52 -1.53 -5.87
CA ARG A 30 5.26 -0.11 -5.69
C ARG A 30 5.28 0.29 -4.22
N LYS A 31 4.63 -0.48 -3.34
CA LYS A 31 4.66 -0.26 -1.88
C LYS A 31 6.08 -0.36 -1.33
N ALA A 32 6.86 -1.35 -1.76
CA ALA A 32 8.25 -1.48 -1.36
C ALA A 32 9.13 -0.31 -1.87
N ALA A 33 8.92 0.16 -3.10
CA ALA A 33 9.63 1.32 -3.62
C ALA A 33 9.28 2.61 -2.84
N LYS A 34 7.98 2.83 -2.56
CA LYS A 34 7.52 3.96 -1.75
C LYS A 34 8.07 3.89 -0.32
N LEU A 35 8.07 2.70 0.30
CA LEU A 35 8.63 2.48 1.64
C LEU A 35 10.12 2.84 1.67
N ARG A 36 10.91 2.39 0.69
CA ARG A 36 12.33 2.76 0.57
C ARG A 36 12.52 4.25 0.38
N GLY A 37 11.67 4.89 -0.42
CA GLY A 37 11.69 6.34 -0.62
C GLY A 37 11.41 7.11 0.67
N LEU A 38 10.36 6.72 1.41
CA LEU A 38 10.04 7.33 2.71
C LEU A 38 11.14 7.07 3.75
N GLN A 39 11.68 5.86 3.79
CA GLN A 39 12.78 5.51 4.69
C GLN A 39 14.04 6.32 4.40
N ALA A 40 14.42 6.46 3.12
CA ALA A 40 15.56 7.26 2.71
C ALA A 40 15.37 8.74 3.00
N ALA A 41 14.13 9.23 2.92
CA ALA A 41 13.78 10.61 3.25
C ALA A 41 13.52 10.83 4.75
N GLY A 42 13.52 9.77 5.57
CA GLY A 42 13.18 9.85 7.00
C GLY A 42 11.73 10.26 7.28
N LEU A 43 10.82 10.07 6.32
CA LEU A 43 9.40 10.45 6.46
C LEU A 43 8.55 9.29 7.02
N PRO A 44 7.53 9.59 7.85
CA PRO A 44 6.58 8.60 8.37
C PRO A 44 5.49 8.22 7.33
N ASP A 45 4.68 7.21 7.64
CA ASP A 45 3.55 6.78 6.80
C ASP A 45 2.18 6.92 7.52
N PRO A 46 1.70 8.14 7.79
CA PRO A 46 0.53 8.40 8.63
C PRO A 46 -0.78 7.81 8.09
N LYS A 47 -0.83 7.52 6.78
CA LYS A 47 -2.00 6.98 6.09
C LYS A 47 -1.84 5.52 5.70
N CYS A 48 -0.82 4.82 6.20
CA CYS A 48 -0.55 3.41 5.88
C CYS A 48 -0.50 3.14 4.37
N SER A 49 0.07 4.05 3.58
CA SER A 49 0.16 3.92 2.13
C SER A 49 1.12 2.82 1.66
N THR A 50 2.11 2.49 2.49
CA THR A 50 3.15 1.51 2.19
C THR A 50 2.88 0.16 2.84
N GLY A 51 1.94 0.12 3.79
CA GLY A 51 1.55 -1.07 4.52
C GLY A 51 0.26 -1.72 4.02
N ILE A 52 -0.27 -2.62 4.85
CA ILE A 52 -1.60 -3.22 4.71
C ILE A 52 -2.43 -2.79 5.90
N ILE A 53 -3.56 -2.14 5.61
CA ILE A 53 -4.51 -1.69 6.63
C ILE A 53 -5.28 -2.90 7.17
N GLY A 54 -5.26 -3.08 8.48
CA GLY A 54 -6.10 -4.06 9.17
C GLY A 54 -7.52 -3.54 9.43
N ALA A 55 -8.44 -4.46 9.68
CA ALA A 55 -9.81 -4.11 10.02
C ALA A 55 -9.87 -3.39 11.38
N LYS A 56 -10.72 -2.38 11.53
CA LYS A 56 -10.87 -1.70 12.83
C LYS A 56 -11.60 -2.61 13.82
N LEU A 57 -10.93 -2.97 14.91
CA LEU A 57 -11.53 -3.68 16.04
C LEU A 57 -12.24 -2.67 16.96
N ALA A 58 -13.38 -3.07 17.53
CA ALA A 58 -14.16 -2.21 18.41
C ALA A 58 -13.31 -1.75 19.61
N GLY A 59 -13.29 -0.43 19.86
CA GLY A 59 -12.52 0.16 20.97
C GLY A 59 -11.00 0.19 20.77
N GLN A 60 -10.48 -0.18 19.60
CA GLN A 60 -9.04 -0.19 19.31
C GLN A 60 -8.69 0.71 18.11
N PRO A 61 -7.52 1.37 18.12
CA PRO A 61 -6.99 2.04 16.93
C PRO A 61 -6.71 1.02 15.82
N GLN A 62 -6.76 1.49 14.58
CA GLN A 62 -6.50 0.64 13.43
C GLN A 62 -5.01 0.30 13.34
N VAL A 63 -4.69 -0.93 12.93
CA VAL A 63 -3.32 -1.40 12.79
C VAL A 63 -2.89 -1.29 11.33
N CYS A 64 -1.65 -0.86 11.11
CA CYS A 64 -1.01 -0.91 9.80
C CYS A 64 0.10 -1.97 9.83
N CYS A 65 -0.13 -3.09 9.15
CA CYS A 65 0.86 -4.16 9.02
C CYS A 65 1.88 -3.85 7.92
N ALA A 66 2.98 -4.60 7.90
CA ALA A 66 4.02 -4.43 6.88
C ALA A 66 3.48 -4.69 5.45
N GLY A 67 3.98 -3.96 4.46
CA GLY A 67 3.48 -4.04 3.08
C GLY A 67 3.73 -5.38 2.36
N TYR A 68 4.61 -6.23 2.89
CA TYR A 68 4.86 -7.56 2.35
C TYR A 68 3.85 -8.61 2.85
N CYS A 69 3.08 -8.29 3.89
CA CYS A 69 1.99 -9.13 4.38
C CYS A 69 0.93 -9.26 3.29
N GLY A 70 0.28 -10.42 3.21
CA GLY A 70 -0.83 -10.62 2.27
C GLY A 70 -2.13 -9.97 2.74
N GLU A 71 -2.30 -9.93 4.06
CA GLU A 71 -3.46 -9.41 4.77
C GLU A 71 -2.98 -8.89 6.13
N CYS A 72 -3.71 -7.93 6.72
CA CYS A 72 -3.47 -7.47 8.08
C CYS A 72 -4.61 -7.95 8.96
N SER A 73 -4.56 -9.22 9.33
CA SER A 73 -5.50 -9.92 10.21
C SER A 73 -4.79 -11.07 10.91
N ASP A 74 -5.45 -11.75 11.85
CA ASP A 74 -4.90 -12.92 12.55
C ASP A 74 -5.16 -14.23 11.77
N TYR A 75 -4.88 -14.22 10.47
CA TYR A 75 -5.01 -15.42 9.64
C TYR A 75 -3.97 -16.49 10.03
N PRO A 76 -4.23 -17.80 9.85
CA PRO A 76 -3.43 -18.87 10.45
C PRO A 76 -1.93 -18.85 10.11
N THR A 77 -1.56 -18.27 8.97
CA THR A 77 -0.17 -18.21 8.49
C THR A 77 0.47 -16.82 8.65
N CYS A 78 -0.16 -15.91 9.40
CA CYS A 78 0.34 -14.55 9.63
C CYS A 78 1.68 -14.52 10.36
N SER A 79 1.99 -15.54 11.16
CA SER A 79 3.25 -15.67 11.92
C SER A 79 4.44 -16.12 11.06
N SER A 80 4.19 -16.65 9.86
CA SER A 80 5.22 -17.15 8.96
C SER A 80 4.93 -16.80 7.49
N VAL A 81 5.11 -15.54 7.15
CA VAL A 81 4.97 -15.03 5.77
C VAL A 81 6.29 -15.10 5.04
N ARG A 82 6.29 -15.75 3.86
CA ARG A 82 7.48 -15.91 3.01
C ARG A 82 8.67 -16.57 3.74
N GLY A 83 8.39 -17.48 4.67
CA GLY A 83 9.42 -18.18 5.46
C GLY A 83 10.14 -17.33 6.51
N GLN A 84 9.65 -16.12 6.81
CA GLN A 84 10.17 -15.25 7.85
C GLN A 84 9.20 -15.22 9.03
N ASN A 85 9.72 -15.10 10.26
CA ASN A 85 8.86 -14.86 11.42
C ASN A 85 8.23 -13.47 11.30
N SER A 86 6.93 -13.44 11.03
CA SER A 86 6.16 -12.23 10.76
C SER A 86 5.08 -11.95 11.80
N THR A 87 5.16 -12.61 12.97
CA THR A 87 4.21 -12.47 14.08
C THR A 87 3.97 -11.00 14.42
N ASN A 88 5.04 -10.23 14.64
CA ASN A 88 4.96 -8.81 15.04
C ASN A 88 4.86 -7.83 13.86
N ALA A 89 4.60 -8.33 12.64
CA ALA A 89 4.53 -7.52 11.44
C ALA A 89 3.24 -7.73 10.63
N CYS A 90 2.66 -8.93 10.67
CA CYS A 90 1.49 -9.31 9.88
C CYS A 90 0.29 -9.80 10.69
N CYS A 91 0.47 -10.32 11.91
CA CYS A 91 -0.65 -10.73 12.76
C CYS A 91 -1.22 -9.50 13.47
N GLN A 92 -2.45 -9.14 13.15
CA GLN A 92 -3.06 -7.90 13.60
C GLN A 92 -3.08 -7.75 15.13
N THR A 93 -3.48 -8.78 15.87
CA THR A 93 -3.55 -8.73 17.34
C THR A 93 -2.16 -8.55 17.94
N GLN A 94 -1.17 -9.27 17.42
CA GLN A 94 0.21 -9.21 17.92
C GLN A 94 0.85 -7.86 17.62
N VAL A 95 0.65 -7.31 16.41
CA VAL A 95 1.11 -5.96 16.05
C VAL A 95 0.44 -4.92 16.96
N TYR A 96 -0.84 -5.08 17.29
CA TYR A 96 -1.53 -4.19 18.22
C TYR A 96 -0.97 -4.24 19.65
N GLU A 97 -0.68 -5.44 20.17
CA GLU A 97 -0.07 -5.64 21.50
C GLU A 97 1.35 -5.06 21.59
N MET A 98 2.07 -5.06 20.47
CA MET A 98 3.42 -4.51 20.36
C MET A 98 3.46 -2.97 20.39
N ARG A 99 2.34 -2.27 20.55
CA ARG A 99 2.31 -0.80 20.61
C ARG A 99 3.12 -0.23 21.77
N CYS A 100 3.71 0.94 21.54
CA CYS A 100 4.37 1.69 22.61
C CYS A 100 3.37 2.05 23.72
N GLY A 101 3.78 1.83 24.98
CA GLY A 101 2.92 1.93 26.16
C GLY A 101 2.37 0.58 26.66
N SER A 102 2.40 -0.46 25.81
CA SER A 102 2.07 -1.85 26.19
C SER A 102 3.31 -2.74 26.15
N ALA A 103 4.10 -2.63 25.08
CA ALA A 103 5.35 -3.38 24.91
C ALA A 103 6.58 -2.60 25.42
N PRO A 104 7.72 -3.28 25.67
CA PRO A 104 8.96 -2.63 26.09
C PRO A 104 9.43 -1.57 25.09
N ALA A 105 9.94 -0.44 25.60
CA ALA A 105 10.22 0.75 24.80
C ALA A 105 11.26 0.54 23.67
N ASN A 106 12.13 -0.46 23.80
CA ASN A 106 13.15 -0.79 22.82
C ASN A 106 12.63 -1.60 21.61
N VAL A 107 11.44 -2.20 21.71
CA VAL A 107 10.86 -3.06 20.66
C VAL A 107 9.46 -2.64 20.23
N CYS A 108 8.89 -1.63 20.89
CA CYS A 108 7.52 -1.25 20.65
C CYS A 108 7.32 -0.58 19.28
N LEU A 109 6.13 -0.78 18.74
CA LEU A 109 5.68 -0.16 17.51
C LEU A 109 5.10 1.22 17.81
N LYS A 110 5.71 2.22 17.18
CA LYS A 110 5.29 3.61 17.25
C LYS A 110 4.03 3.83 16.43
N LYS A 111 3.52 5.05 16.51
CA LYS A 111 2.42 5.49 15.69
C LYS A 111 2.84 5.66 14.24
N CYS A 112 1.92 5.46 13.30
CA CYS A 112 2.20 5.64 11.87
C CYS A 112 2.52 7.10 11.50
N SER A 113 2.18 8.06 12.36
CA SER A 113 2.59 9.46 12.27
C SER A 113 4.09 9.68 12.54
N GLU A 114 4.77 8.69 13.13
CA GLU A 114 6.17 8.79 13.57
C GLU A 114 7.07 7.70 12.97
N ALA A 115 6.47 6.64 12.43
CA ALA A 115 7.18 5.47 11.94
C ALA A 115 6.56 4.92 10.66
N LEU A 116 7.33 4.08 9.99
CA LEU A 116 6.90 3.28 8.86
C LEU A 116 6.25 1.97 9.34
N PRO A 117 5.42 1.31 8.51
CA PRO A 117 4.75 0.06 8.90
C PRO A 117 5.75 -1.07 9.17
N PRO A 118 5.55 -1.90 10.21
CA PRO A 118 4.35 -2.02 11.05
C PRO A 118 4.21 -0.90 12.10
N CYS A 119 3.01 -0.33 12.22
CA CYS A 119 2.73 0.81 13.09
C CYS A 119 1.26 0.86 13.50
N ILE A 120 0.98 1.61 14.58
CA ILE A 120 -0.38 1.85 15.04
C ILE A 120 -0.89 3.13 14.37
N MET A 121 -2.00 3.04 13.64
CA MET A 121 -2.60 4.23 13.07
C MET A 121 -3.17 5.08 14.21
N GLU A 122 -3.07 6.40 14.10
CA GLU A 122 -3.78 7.28 15.02
C GLU A 122 -5.26 6.89 15.04
N ALA A 123 -5.87 6.91 16.23
CA ALA A 123 -7.30 6.69 16.35
C ALA A 123 -7.99 7.71 15.43
N GLY A 124 -8.58 7.20 14.34
CA GLY A 124 -9.17 8.04 13.33
C GLY A 124 -10.13 9.01 13.99
N GLU A 125 -10.05 10.28 13.59
CA GLU A 125 -11.08 11.27 13.86
C GLU A 125 -12.42 10.57 13.67
N VAL A 126 -13.28 10.61 14.70
CA VAL A 126 -14.62 10.05 14.60
C VAL A 126 -15.23 10.66 13.36
N PHE A 127 -15.62 9.83 12.38
CA PHE A 127 -16.33 10.31 11.21
C PHE A 127 -17.60 11.01 11.74
N THR A 128 -17.55 12.33 11.79
CA THR A 128 -18.73 13.16 11.94
C THR A 128 -19.35 13.24 10.56
N THR A 129 -20.64 12.95 10.45
CA THR A 129 -21.38 13.15 9.20
C THR A 129 -21.02 14.53 8.64
N PRO A 130 -20.41 14.60 7.43
CA PRO A 130 -20.08 15.87 6.81
C PRO A 130 -21.36 16.72 6.72
N ASP A 131 -21.23 18.01 6.98
CA ASP A 131 -22.37 18.93 6.89
C ASP A 131 -23.10 18.67 5.56
N PRO A 132 -24.40 18.31 5.58
CA PRO A 132 -25.15 18.05 4.37
C PRO A 132 -25.16 19.24 3.39
N SER A 133 -24.87 20.46 3.86
CA SER A 133 -24.68 21.65 3.02
C SER A 133 -23.31 21.74 2.34
N ALA A 134 -22.31 20.98 2.81
CA ALA A 134 -20.99 20.85 2.19
C ALA A 134 -20.95 19.85 1.02
N ARG A 135 -22.10 19.24 0.65
CA ARG A 135 -22.23 18.30 -0.49
C ARG A 135 -22.10 18.93 -1.88
N ALA A 136 -21.65 20.18 -1.97
CA ALA A 136 -21.29 20.78 -3.25
C ALA A 136 -19.84 20.43 -3.57
N ALA A 137 -19.60 19.66 -4.62
CA ALA A 137 -18.27 19.51 -5.24
C ALA A 137 -17.76 20.82 -5.91
N GLY A 138 -18.59 21.87 -5.91
CA GLY A 138 -18.31 23.18 -6.51
C GLY A 138 -17.00 23.84 -6.05
N PRO A 139 -16.61 23.83 -4.75
CA PRO A 139 -15.40 24.50 -4.28
C PRO A 139 -14.09 23.82 -4.72
N ASP A 140 -14.09 22.50 -4.88
CA ASP A 140 -12.86 21.70 -5.17
C ASP A 140 -12.74 21.25 -6.63
N CYS A 141 -13.78 21.41 -7.45
CA CYS A 141 -13.76 21.02 -8.86
C CYS A 141 -12.58 21.63 -9.64
N ASN A 142 -12.22 22.89 -9.36
CA ASN A 142 -11.14 23.57 -10.08
C ASN A 142 -9.73 23.19 -9.59
N LYS A 143 -9.58 22.77 -8.33
CA LYS A 143 -8.27 22.36 -7.76
C LYS A 143 -7.83 20.99 -8.28
N ALA A 144 -8.78 20.08 -8.50
CA ALA A 144 -8.50 18.77 -9.09
C ALA A 144 -7.96 18.87 -10.52
N VAL A 145 -8.47 19.82 -11.31
CA VAL A 145 -7.99 20.07 -12.69
C VAL A 145 -6.57 20.62 -12.70
N GLU A 146 -6.26 21.53 -11.78
CA GLU A 146 -4.91 22.08 -11.64
C GLU A 146 -3.90 21.01 -11.21
N GLU A 147 -4.22 20.24 -10.17
CA GLU A 147 -3.38 19.15 -9.69
C GLU A 147 -3.14 18.09 -10.79
N TRP A 148 -4.18 17.75 -11.55
CA TRP A 148 -4.06 16.83 -12.69
C TRP A 148 -3.15 17.39 -13.79
N ARG A 149 -3.30 18.68 -14.14
CA ARG A 149 -2.45 19.34 -15.15
C ARG A 149 -0.99 19.40 -14.72
N LEU A 150 -0.71 19.67 -13.44
CA LEU A 150 0.64 19.65 -12.89
C LEU A 150 1.26 18.26 -12.96
N LYS A 151 0.51 17.22 -12.58
CA LYS A 151 0.97 15.82 -12.70
C LYS A 151 1.18 15.41 -14.17
N ALA A 152 0.30 15.83 -15.07
CA ALA A 152 0.45 15.58 -16.50
C ALA A 152 1.70 16.28 -17.08
N ALA A 153 1.94 17.54 -16.73
CA ALA A 153 3.12 18.28 -17.14
C ALA A 153 4.43 17.68 -16.59
N ALA A 154 4.42 17.25 -15.32
CA ALA A 154 5.56 16.55 -14.73
C ALA A 154 5.85 15.20 -15.41
N ALA A 155 4.81 14.47 -15.83
CA ALA A 155 4.96 13.21 -16.53
C ALA A 155 5.48 13.37 -17.98
N THR A 156 5.09 14.44 -18.68
CA THR A 156 5.49 14.67 -20.08
C THR A 156 6.84 15.38 -20.21
N SER A 157 7.22 16.22 -19.23
CA SER A 157 8.53 16.90 -19.23
C SER A 157 9.72 15.98 -18.97
N ALA A 158 9.49 14.77 -18.44
CA ALA A 158 10.53 13.75 -18.23
C ALA A 158 10.94 12.99 -19.52
N THR A 159 10.34 13.29 -20.68
CA THR A 159 10.60 12.57 -21.96
C THR A 159 11.15 13.49 -23.05
N THR A 160 11.99 14.47 -22.73
CA THR A 160 12.88 15.06 -23.75
C THR A 160 14.23 14.35 -23.66
N PRO A 161 14.61 13.52 -24.65
CA PRO A 161 15.97 12.98 -24.72
C PRO A 161 16.95 14.15 -24.82
N ALA A 162 18.03 14.11 -24.04
CA ALA A 162 19.12 15.08 -24.13
C ALA A 162 19.64 15.16 -25.58
N PRO A 163 19.94 16.35 -26.13
CA PRO A 163 20.59 16.44 -27.42
C PRO A 163 21.99 15.83 -27.32
N SER A 164 22.25 14.80 -28.13
CA SER A 164 23.58 14.24 -28.34
C SER A 164 24.51 15.32 -28.87
N SER A 165 25.53 15.66 -28.08
CA SER A 165 26.71 16.41 -28.51
C SER A 165 27.73 15.46 -29.13
#